data_AF-A0AAV5SZ46-F1
#
_entry.id   AF-A0AAV5SZ46-F1
#
_cell.length_a   1.000
_cell.length_b   1.000
_cell.length_c   1.000
_cell.angle_alpha   90.00
_cell.angle_beta   90.00
_cell.angle_gamma   90.00
#
_symmetry.space_group_name_H-M   'P 1'
#
loop_
_entity.id
_entity.type
_entity.pdbx_description
1 polymer ?
#
loop_
_entity_poly.entity_id
_entity_poly.type
_entity_poly.pdbx_seq_one_letter_code
_entity_poly.pdbx_strand_id
1 'polypeptide(L)'
;NTSSAGMIEPDSIDGITDPIWFREGSNGEKNGPFPLAIVSKWYERNQLIPSVELSADDGKRWSSIVSLRLRNGPTFPFSSFDDNQPSGKRSIEITREMVSNARSEVVRLENQIQSFIRQLGEEERVLEKLKEMEKILDPDSFTDSNVQSRADTEGESDREVCEYMYRNLDELFFSMFSGIFWQCIRQRRNDGRVWNI
;
A
#
# COMPACT_ATOMS: atom_id res chain seq x y z
N ASN A 1 3.50 -44.92 -43.11
CA ASN A 1 3.46 -43.54 -42.57
C ASN A 1 2.32 -43.40 -41.59
N THR A 2 2.53 -43.87 -40.35
CA THR A 2 1.63 -43.66 -39.22
C THR A 2 2.46 -42.93 -38.17
N SER A 3 2.37 -41.60 -38.17
CA SER A 3 3.01 -40.74 -37.18
C SER A 3 2.37 -40.99 -35.84
N SER A 4 3.07 -41.76 -35.01
CA SER A 4 2.73 -41.99 -33.61
C SER A 4 3.01 -40.69 -32.85
N ALA A 5 1.95 -39.94 -32.55
CA ALA A 5 2.02 -38.81 -31.65
C ALA A 5 2.32 -39.35 -30.25
N GLY A 6 3.56 -39.17 -29.80
CA GLY A 6 3.95 -39.43 -28.43
C GLY A 6 3.17 -38.49 -27.51
N MET A 7 2.19 -39.04 -26.80
CA MET A 7 1.65 -38.43 -25.59
C MET A 7 2.81 -38.31 -24.61
N ILE A 8 3.27 -37.08 -24.39
CA ILE A 8 4.04 -36.74 -23.20
C ILE A 8 3.00 -36.79 -22.08
N GLU A 9 2.96 -37.90 -21.34
CA GLU A 9 2.34 -37.89 -20.03
C GLU A 9 3.04 -36.77 -19.24
N PRO A 10 2.30 -35.79 -18.69
CA PRO A 10 2.91 -34.82 -17.81
C PRO A 10 3.43 -35.60 -16.61
N ASP A 11 4.74 -35.87 -16.63
CA ASP A 11 5.47 -36.41 -15.49
C ASP A 11 4.94 -35.72 -14.25
N SER A 12 4.42 -36.55 -13.36
CA SER A 12 3.87 -36.13 -12.10
C SER A 12 4.84 -35.17 -11.45
N ILE A 13 4.46 -33.90 -11.41
CA ILE A 13 5.02 -32.95 -10.45
C ILE A 13 4.47 -33.42 -9.10
N ASP A 14 4.99 -34.55 -8.62
CA ASP A 14 4.95 -34.99 -7.23
C ASP A 14 5.84 -34.07 -6.40
N GLY A 15 5.75 -32.76 -6.66
CA GLY A 15 6.17 -31.72 -5.75
C GLY A 15 5.19 -31.76 -4.61
N ILE A 16 5.51 -32.62 -3.64
CA ILE A 16 4.88 -32.82 -2.34
C ILE A 16 4.23 -31.52 -1.87
N THR A 17 2.97 -31.31 -2.22
CA THR A 17 2.19 -30.20 -1.68
C THR A 17 1.62 -30.70 -0.38
N ASP A 18 2.29 -30.36 0.72
CA ASP A 18 1.84 -30.73 2.05
C ASP A 18 0.36 -30.34 2.20
N PRO A 19 -0.54 -31.32 2.40
CA PRO A 19 -1.95 -31.04 2.56
C PRO A 19 -2.17 -30.24 3.84
N ILE A 20 -2.89 -29.12 3.71
CA ILE A 20 -3.26 -28.25 4.83
C ILE A 20 -4.72 -28.49 5.17
N TRP A 21 -4.97 -28.71 6.45
CA TRP A 21 -6.29 -28.76 7.05
C TRP A 21 -6.56 -27.47 7.80
N PHE A 22 -7.82 -27.06 7.83
CA PHE A 22 -8.25 -25.94 8.65
C PHE A 22 -9.43 -26.30 9.53
N ARG A 23 -9.53 -25.59 10.64
CA ARG A 23 -10.65 -25.65 11.57
C ARG A 23 -11.17 -24.24 11.75
N GLU A 24 -12.42 -24.05 11.39
CA GLU A 24 -13.11 -22.77 11.48
C GLU A 24 -14.19 -22.87 12.56
N GLY A 25 -14.21 -21.93 13.50
CA GLY A 25 -15.24 -21.84 14.52
C GLY A 25 -15.08 -22.76 15.74
N SER A 26 -15.99 -22.59 16.70
CA SER A 26 -16.04 -23.31 17.98
C SER A 26 -16.63 -24.72 17.89
N ASN A 27 -17.32 -25.03 16.78
CA ASN A 27 -17.84 -26.36 16.47
C ASN A 27 -16.72 -27.36 16.13
N GLY A 28 -15.54 -26.88 15.77
CA GLY A 28 -14.35 -27.71 15.62
C GLY A 28 -14.40 -28.66 14.43
N GLU A 29 -15.22 -28.38 13.42
CA GLU A 29 -15.26 -29.19 12.22
C GLU A 29 -13.95 -29.02 11.43
N LYS A 30 -13.32 -30.14 11.11
CA LYS A 30 -12.06 -30.18 10.37
C LYS A 30 -12.40 -30.20 8.88
N ASN A 31 -12.10 -29.12 8.18
CA ASN A 31 -12.25 -29.02 6.74
C ASN A 31 -10.90 -29.31 6.06
N GLY A 32 -10.91 -30.12 5.00
CA GLY A 32 -9.73 -30.47 4.23
C GLY A 32 -9.61 -31.96 3.89
N PRO A 33 -8.47 -32.39 3.35
CA PRO A 33 -7.24 -31.60 3.13
C PRO A 33 -7.34 -30.69 1.88
N PHE A 34 -6.68 -29.54 1.92
CA PHE A 34 -6.52 -28.65 0.76
C PHE A 34 -5.05 -28.56 0.35
N PRO A 35 -4.76 -28.56 -0.97
CA PRO A 35 -3.41 -28.29 -1.46
C PRO A 35 -2.92 -26.93 -0.96
N LEU A 36 -1.65 -26.86 -0.54
CA LEU A 36 -1.05 -25.63 -0.04
C LEU A 36 -1.19 -24.46 -1.02
N ALA A 37 -1.05 -24.72 -2.33
CA ALA A 37 -1.21 -23.71 -3.37
C ALA A 37 -2.60 -23.02 -3.35
N ILE A 38 -3.65 -23.74 -2.97
CA ILE A 38 -5.01 -23.18 -2.85
C ILE A 38 -5.10 -22.31 -1.60
N VAL A 39 -4.58 -22.80 -0.48
CA VAL A 39 -4.59 -22.07 0.81
C VAL A 39 -3.77 -20.77 0.71
N SER A 40 -2.63 -20.80 0.02
CA SER A 40 -1.83 -19.60 -0.28
C SER A 40 -2.62 -18.57 -1.08
N LYS A 41 -3.39 -18.99 -2.09
CA LYS A 41 -4.27 -18.06 -2.85
C LYS A 41 -5.36 -17.46 -1.98
N TRP A 42 -5.95 -18.22 -1.06
CA TRP A 42 -6.94 -17.68 -0.11
C TRP A 42 -6.31 -16.66 0.84
N TYR A 43 -5.09 -16.92 1.28
CA TYR A 43 -4.32 -15.99 2.10
C TYR A 43 -4.04 -14.68 1.36
N GLU A 44 -3.51 -14.73 0.14
CA GLU A 44 -3.21 -13.55 -0.69
C GLU A 44 -4.45 -12.69 -0.95
N ARG A 45 -5.62 -13.35 -1.08
CA ARG A 45 -6.92 -12.69 -1.27
C ARG A 45 -7.58 -12.23 0.04
N ASN A 46 -6.91 -12.37 1.19
CA ASN A 46 -7.45 -12.08 2.52
C ASN A 46 -8.78 -12.79 2.82
N GLN A 47 -8.95 -14.01 2.30
CA GLN A 47 -10.16 -14.83 2.50
C GLN A 47 -10.08 -15.70 3.76
N LEU A 48 -8.90 -15.81 4.38
CA LEU A 48 -8.72 -16.54 5.64
C LEU A 48 -9.06 -15.64 6.83
N ILE A 49 -9.92 -16.15 7.73
CA ILE A 49 -10.24 -15.47 8.98
C ILE A 49 -8.98 -15.44 9.87
N PRO A 50 -8.65 -14.30 10.51
CA PRO A 50 -7.47 -14.20 11.38
C PRO A 50 -7.37 -15.25 12.48
N SER A 51 -8.51 -15.74 12.98
CA SER A 51 -8.61 -16.74 14.04
C SER A 51 -8.68 -18.19 13.55
N VAL A 52 -8.47 -18.45 12.26
CA VAL A 52 -8.53 -19.82 11.72
C VAL A 52 -7.36 -20.66 12.22
N GLU A 53 -7.65 -21.84 12.75
CA GLU A 53 -6.63 -22.82 13.12
C GLU A 53 -6.23 -23.64 11.90
N LEU A 54 -4.93 -23.83 11.72
CA LEU A 54 -4.36 -24.51 10.57
C LEU A 54 -3.54 -25.71 11.06
N SER A 55 -3.56 -26.81 10.33
CA SER A 55 -2.71 -27.97 10.63
C SER A 55 -2.24 -28.67 9.37
N ALA A 56 -0.99 -29.09 9.34
CA ALA A 56 -0.41 -29.91 8.28
C ALA A 56 -0.35 -31.39 8.70
N ASP A 57 -0.19 -32.30 7.73
CA ASP A 57 -0.13 -33.75 7.96
C ASP A 57 1.09 -34.20 8.75
N ASP A 58 2.17 -33.42 8.76
CA ASP A 58 3.37 -33.65 9.56
C ASP A 58 3.16 -33.39 11.07
N GLY A 59 1.92 -33.10 11.48
CA GLY A 59 1.55 -32.81 12.86
C GLY A 59 1.79 -31.35 13.26
N LYS A 60 2.30 -30.50 12.37
CA LYS A 60 2.43 -29.06 12.65
C LYS A 60 1.04 -28.44 12.76
N ARG A 61 0.85 -27.66 13.82
CA ARG A 61 -0.39 -26.95 14.12
C ARG A 61 -0.11 -25.49 14.40
N TRP A 62 -1.00 -24.63 13.91
CA TRP A 62 -0.96 -23.20 14.13
C TRP A 62 -2.32 -22.74 14.63
N SER A 63 -2.34 -22.07 15.79
CA SER A 63 -3.56 -21.60 16.45
C SER A 63 -4.24 -20.45 15.72
N SER A 64 -3.51 -19.76 14.83
CA SER A 64 -4.06 -18.68 14.03
C SER A 64 -3.16 -18.37 12.82
N ILE A 65 -3.73 -17.79 11.76
CA ILE A 65 -2.92 -17.24 10.66
C ILE A 65 -2.01 -16.11 11.14
N VAL A 66 -2.38 -15.39 12.21
CA VAL A 66 -1.55 -14.34 12.82
C VAL A 66 -0.29 -14.93 13.43
N SER A 67 -0.41 -16.02 14.20
CA SER A 67 0.74 -16.75 14.75
C SER A 67 1.66 -17.26 13.65
N LEU A 68 1.07 -17.71 12.55
CA LEU A 68 1.79 -18.22 11.38
C LEU A 68 2.54 -17.08 10.65
N ARG A 69 1.93 -15.90 10.50
CA ARG A 69 2.58 -14.66 10.00
C ARG A 69 3.70 -14.17 10.91
N LEU A 70 3.49 -14.19 12.23
CA LEU A 70 4.50 -13.75 13.19
C LEU A 70 5.74 -14.65 13.13
N ARG A 71 5.56 -15.93 12.88
CA ARG A 71 6.65 -16.90 12.78
C ARG A 71 7.35 -16.85 11.42
N ASN A 72 6.60 -16.77 10.32
CA ASN A 72 7.11 -17.02 8.97
C ASN A 72 7.22 -15.74 8.12
N GLY A 73 6.65 -14.64 8.61
CA GLY A 73 6.55 -13.37 7.89
C GLY A 73 5.18 -13.18 7.22
N PRO A 74 4.84 -11.93 6.85
CA PRO A 74 3.56 -11.61 6.23
C PRO A 74 3.48 -12.02 4.76
N THR A 75 4.61 -12.15 4.05
CA THR A 75 4.63 -12.40 2.61
C THR A 75 4.49 -13.88 2.26
N PHE A 76 5.18 -14.76 2.99
CA PHE A 76 5.21 -16.19 2.72
C PHE A 76 4.92 -16.99 3.99
N PRO A 77 3.67 -16.86 4.50
CA PRO A 77 3.30 -17.47 5.77
C PRO A 77 3.47 -19.00 5.74
N PHE A 78 3.27 -19.66 4.61
CA PHE A 78 3.32 -21.13 4.52
C PHE A 78 4.64 -21.72 4.01
N SER A 79 5.75 -20.99 4.06
CA SER A 79 7.05 -21.54 3.63
C SER A 79 7.37 -22.80 4.44
N SER A 80 7.58 -23.93 3.75
CA SER A 80 7.94 -25.21 4.35
C SER A 80 9.25 -25.06 5.13
N PHE A 81 9.19 -25.26 6.43
CA PHE A 81 10.39 -25.38 7.25
C PHE A 81 10.99 -26.74 6.98
N ASP A 82 12.11 -26.76 6.26
CA ASP A 82 13.08 -27.81 6.43
C ASP A 82 13.51 -27.74 7.90
N ASP A 83 13.09 -28.70 8.73
CA ASP A 83 13.22 -28.66 10.20
C ASP A 83 14.69 -28.60 10.68
N ASN A 84 15.64 -28.68 9.74
CA ASN A 84 17.08 -28.50 9.95
C ASN A 84 17.57 -27.05 9.81
N GLN A 85 16.73 -26.08 9.41
CA GLN A 85 17.11 -24.67 9.41
C GLN A 85 16.80 -24.00 10.77
N PRO A 86 17.76 -23.31 11.41
CA PRO A 86 17.50 -22.55 12.64
C PRO A 86 16.53 -21.39 12.37
N SER A 87 15.23 -21.68 12.53
CA SER A 87 14.11 -21.02 11.85
C SER A 87 13.69 -19.66 12.41
N GLY A 88 14.42 -19.07 13.35
CA GLY A 88 14.07 -17.77 13.94
C GLY A 88 14.98 -16.62 13.51
N LYS A 89 16.28 -16.89 13.33
CA LYS A 89 17.28 -15.83 13.17
C LYS A 89 17.37 -15.30 11.74
N ARG A 90 17.20 -16.16 10.72
CA ARG A 90 17.24 -15.73 9.31
C ARG A 90 16.05 -14.87 8.90
N SER A 91 14.83 -15.18 9.35
CA SER A 91 13.64 -14.39 8.97
C SER A 91 13.70 -12.97 9.53
N ILE A 92 14.16 -12.83 10.79
CA ILE A 92 14.37 -11.52 11.42
C ILE A 92 15.51 -10.77 10.72
N GLU A 93 16.61 -11.45 10.37
CA GLU A 93 17.74 -10.82 9.69
C GLU A 93 17.39 -10.37 8.27
N ILE A 94 16.67 -11.20 7.49
CA ILE A 94 16.16 -10.83 6.16
C ILE A 94 15.20 -9.64 6.28
N THR A 95 14.30 -9.65 7.26
CA THR A 95 13.39 -8.52 7.48
C THR A 95 14.17 -7.25 7.85
N ARG A 96 15.21 -7.37 8.69
CA ARG A 96 16.08 -6.26 9.07
C ARG A 96 16.84 -5.72 7.87
N GLU A 97 17.38 -6.59 7.01
CA GLU A 97 18.07 -6.22 5.78
C GLU A 97 17.11 -5.51 4.81
N MET A 98 15.90 -6.05 4.60
CA MET A 98 14.87 -5.42 3.78
C MET A 98 14.48 -4.05 4.31
N VAL A 99 14.31 -3.90 5.63
CA VAL A 99 14.01 -2.60 6.27
C VAL A 99 15.18 -1.64 6.12
N SER A 100 16.42 -2.12 6.23
CA SER A 100 17.62 -1.31 6.02
C SER A 100 17.71 -0.80 4.59
N ASN A 101 17.49 -1.68 3.60
CA ASN A 101 17.47 -1.33 2.18
C ASN A 101 16.33 -0.37 1.83
N ALA A 102 15.14 -0.59 2.41
CA ALA A 102 14.02 0.33 2.24
C ALA A 102 14.35 1.73 2.80
N ARG A 103 15.02 1.80 3.96
CA ARG A 103 15.43 3.07 4.56
C ARG A 103 16.48 3.81 3.73
N SER A 104 17.49 3.11 3.19
CA SER A 104 18.49 3.74 2.35
C SER A 104 17.90 4.26 1.05
N GLU A 105 16.92 3.55 0.47
CA GLU A 105 16.22 3.99 -0.73
C GLU A 105 15.34 5.21 -0.46
N VAL A 106 14.66 5.28 0.69
CA VAL A 106 13.92 6.49 1.11
C VAL A 106 14.85 7.69 1.19
N VAL A 107 16.00 7.56 1.85
CA VAL A 107 17.00 8.65 1.95
C VAL A 107 17.52 9.07 0.57
N ARG A 108 17.74 8.11 -0.35
CA ARG A 108 18.14 8.41 -1.73
C ARG A 108 17.08 9.24 -2.45
N LEU A 109 15.81 8.84 -2.34
CA LEU A 109 14.68 9.54 -2.95
C LEU A 109 14.46 10.93 -2.35
N GLU A 110 14.58 11.07 -1.02
CA GLU A 110 14.51 12.37 -0.34
C GLU A 110 15.58 13.34 -0.85
N ASN A 111 16.83 12.88 -1.00
CA ASN A 111 17.90 13.68 -1.58
C ASN A 111 17.61 14.10 -3.02
N GLN A 112 17.00 13.20 -3.81
CA GLN A 112 16.61 13.50 -5.18
C GLN A 112 15.50 14.56 -5.22
N ILE A 113 14.48 14.46 -4.37
CA ILE A 113 13.42 15.47 -4.23
C ILE A 113 13.99 16.84 -3.85
N GLN A 114 14.91 16.88 -2.87
CA GLN A 114 15.57 18.12 -2.46
C GLN A 114 16.35 18.78 -3.61
N SER A 115 16.99 18.00 -4.48
CA SER A 115 17.66 18.55 -5.66
C SER A 115 16.69 19.17 -6.66
N PHE A 116 15.51 18.57 -6.87
CA PHE A 116 14.48 19.12 -7.76
C PHE A 116 13.86 20.40 -7.18
N ILE A 117 13.61 20.45 -5.87
CA ILE A 117 13.13 21.67 -5.22
C ILE A 117 14.10 22.84 -5.44
N ARG A 118 15.40 22.60 -5.34
CA ARG A 118 16.41 23.63 -5.61
C ARG A 118 16.39 24.10 -7.07
N GLN A 119 16.31 23.17 -8.01
CA GLN A 119 16.24 23.50 -9.45
C GLN A 119 15.00 24.34 -9.76
N LEU A 120 13.83 23.94 -9.27
CA LEU A 120 12.59 24.70 -9.46
C LEU A 120 12.70 26.12 -8.90
N GLY A 121 13.32 26.30 -7.72
CA GLY A 121 13.54 27.64 -7.16
C GLY A 121 14.52 28.51 -7.96
N GLU A 122 15.48 27.90 -8.67
CA GLU A 122 16.37 28.62 -9.60
C GLU A 122 15.62 29.03 -10.88
N GLU A 123 14.82 28.12 -11.44
CA GLU A 123 13.98 28.40 -12.62
C GLU A 123 12.95 29.50 -12.34
N GLU A 124 12.30 29.48 -11.18
CA GLU A 124 11.36 30.52 -10.75
C GLU A 124 12.02 31.91 -10.68
N ARG A 125 13.25 31.99 -10.15
CA ARG A 125 14.03 33.25 -10.13
C ARG A 125 14.41 33.74 -11.51
N VAL A 126 14.70 32.84 -12.46
CA VAL A 126 14.98 33.22 -13.84
C VAL A 126 13.71 33.75 -14.52
N LEU A 127 12.58 33.10 -14.27
CA LEU A 127 11.29 33.48 -14.83
C LEU A 127 10.85 34.86 -14.31
N GLU A 128 11.06 35.16 -13.04
CA GLU A 128 10.80 36.49 -12.46
C GLU A 128 11.65 37.58 -13.13
N LYS A 129 12.94 37.31 -13.40
CA LYS A 129 13.81 38.25 -14.13
C LYS A 129 13.38 38.46 -15.58
N LEU A 130 12.92 37.40 -16.25
CA LEU A 130 12.40 37.52 -17.62
C LEU A 130 11.14 38.37 -17.65
N LYS A 131 10.25 38.21 -16.68
CA LYS A 131 9.05 39.04 -16.53
C LYS A 131 9.37 40.51 -16.26
N GLU A 132 10.40 40.79 -15.47
CA GLU A 132 10.88 42.16 -15.25
C GLU A 132 11.46 42.78 -16.54
N MET A 133 12.22 42.01 -17.32
CA MET A 133 12.73 42.46 -18.63
C MET A 133 11.61 42.67 -19.65
N GLU A 134 10.59 41.81 -19.67
CA GLU A 134 9.40 41.96 -20.52
C GLU A 134 8.68 43.28 -20.21
N LYS A 135 8.49 43.60 -18.93
CA LYS A 135 7.90 44.87 -18.50
C LYS A 135 8.68 46.10 -18.97
N ILE A 136 10.01 46.03 -19.06
CA ILE A 136 10.85 47.12 -19.58
C ILE A 136 10.73 47.26 -21.11
N LEU A 137 10.57 46.12 -21.79
CA LEU A 137 10.52 46.05 -23.24
C LEU A 137 9.15 46.42 -23.81
N ASP A 138 8.08 46.43 -23.02
CA ASP A 138 6.73 46.76 -23.46
C ASP A 138 6.54 48.29 -23.54
N PRO A 139 6.65 48.91 -24.74
CA PRO A 139 6.67 50.36 -24.88
C PRO A 139 5.30 51.00 -24.62
N ASP A 140 4.22 50.22 -24.69
CA ASP A 140 2.85 50.65 -24.42
C ASP A 140 2.55 50.77 -22.91
N SER A 141 3.43 50.27 -22.03
CA SER A 141 3.28 50.42 -20.57
C SER A 141 3.57 51.84 -20.06
N PHE A 142 4.14 52.72 -20.89
CA PHE A 142 4.41 54.13 -20.56
C PHE A 142 3.28 55.09 -20.90
N THR A 143 2.24 54.64 -21.60
CA THR A 143 1.09 55.45 -21.98
C THR A 143 -0.18 54.91 -21.35
N ASP A 144 -0.42 55.15 -20.05
CA ASP A 144 -1.78 55.31 -19.49
C ASP A 144 -1.86 55.62 -17.98
N SER A 145 -0.87 56.32 -17.40
CA SER A 145 -0.99 56.77 -16.00
C SER A 145 -1.79 58.08 -15.81
N ASN A 146 -2.64 58.49 -16.76
CA ASN A 146 -3.45 59.72 -16.61
C ASN A 146 -4.89 59.63 -17.15
N VAL A 147 -5.50 58.46 -17.20
CA VAL A 147 -6.97 58.35 -17.27
C VAL A 147 -7.48 57.88 -15.92
N GLN A 148 -7.70 58.88 -15.07
CA GLN A 148 -8.59 58.82 -13.93
C GLN A 148 -9.92 58.17 -14.33
N SER A 149 -10.37 57.26 -13.47
CA SER A 149 -11.77 56.91 -13.19
C SER A 149 -12.29 55.56 -13.70
N ARG A 150 -12.63 54.72 -12.69
CA ARG A 150 -13.96 54.11 -12.52
C ARG A 150 -14.14 52.69 -13.10
N ALA A 151 -13.90 51.69 -12.26
CA ALA A 151 -14.94 50.72 -11.86
C ALA A 151 -14.41 49.84 -10.72
N ASP A 152 -14.99 50.01 -9.54
CA ASP A 152 -14.86 49.13 -8.39
C ASP A 152 -15.56 47.78 -8.68
N THR A 153 -14.89 46.79 -9.30
CA THR A 153 -15.43 45.42 -9.46
C THR A 153 -14.35 44.33 -9.56
N GLU A 154 -13.31 44.33 -8.72
CA GLU A 154 -12.29 43.26 -8.72
C GLU A 154 -12.15 42.52 -7.36
N GLY A 155 -13.20 42.57 -6.51
CA GLY A 155 -13.19 41.92 -5.20
C GLY A 155 -13.86 40.54 -5.12
N GLU A 156 -14.44 40.03 -6.22
CA GLU A 156 -15.35 38.87 -6.15
C GLU A 156 -14.78 37.58 -6.75
N SER A 157 -13.74 37.67 -7.60
CA SER A 157 -13.09 36.53 -8.25
C SER A 157 -12.33 35.62 -7.26
N ASP A 158 -11.51 36.21 -6.38
CA ASP A 158 -10.62 35.42 -5.52
C ASP A 158 -11.37 34.71 -4.38
N ARG A 159 -12.56 35.20 -4.04
CA ARG A 159 -13.41 34.61 -3.00
C ARG A 159 -14.13 33.36 -3.49
N GLU A 160 -14.57 33.34 -4.75
CA GLU A 160 -15.19 32.15 -5.36
C GLU A 160 -14.16 31.03 -5.60
N VAL A 161 -12.94 31.37 -6.01
CA VAL A 161 -11.87 30.37 -6.20
C VAL A 161 -11.48 29.74 -4.86
N CYS A 162 -11.44 30.52 -3.76
CA CYS A 162 -11.20 29.99 -2.44
C CYS A 162 -12.33 29.07 -1.95
N GLU A 163 -13.61 29.45 -2.08
CA GLU A 163 -14.72 28.60 -1.66
C GLU A 163 -14.80 27.27 -2.44
N TYR A 164 -14.49 27.29 -3.74
CA TYR A 164 -14.45 26.08 -4.56
C TYR A 164 -13.34 25.11 -4.10
N MET A 165 -12.16 25.64 -3.77
CA MET A 165 -11.05 24.81 -3.26
C MET A 165 -11.35 24.21 -1.89
N TYR A 166 -11.97 24.95 -0.97
CA TYR A 166 -12.33 24.41 0.35
C TYR A 166 -13.41 23.31 0.27
N ARG A 167 -14.41 23.45 -0.62
CA ARG A 167 -15.42 22.38 -0.80
C ARG A 167 -14.83 21.09 -1.37
N ASN A 168 -13.90 21.18 -2.32
CA ASN A 168 -13.24 20.01 -2.89
C ASN A 168 -12.26 19.35 -1.89
N LEU A 169 -11.62 20.15 -1.03
CA LEU A 169 -10.76 19.61 0.02
C LEU A 169 -11.58 18.85 1.07
N ASP A 170 -12.76 19.33 1.45
CA ASP A 170 -13.63 18.61 2.38
C ASP A 170 -14.13 17.29 1.81
N GLU A 171 -14.47 17.20 0.52
CA GLU A 171 -14.85 15.93 -0.10
C GLU A 171 -13.68 14.94 -0.19
N LEU A 172 -12.48 15.42 -0.52
CA LEU A 172 -11.27 14.58 -0.55
C LEU A 172 -10.85 14.13 0.86
N PHE A 173 -10.98 15.02 1.85
CA PHE A 173 -10.70 14.70 3.25
C PHE A 173 -11.73 13.72 3.79
N PHE A 174 -13.03 13.93 3.55
CA PHE A 174 -14.06 12.95 3.91
C PHE A 174 -13.86 11.62 3.18
N SER A 175 -13.48 11.60 1.91
CA SER A 175 -13.20 10.38 1.16
C SER A 175 -12.00 9.59 1.74
N MET A 176 -10.87 10.26 1.95
CA MET A 176 -9.66 9.60 2.49
C MET A 176 -9.82 9.18 3.94
N PHE A 177 -10.41 10.03 4.78
CA PHE A 177 -10.49 9.76 6.20
C PHE A 177 -11.70 8.90 6.56
N SER A 178 -12.80 8.90 5.79
CA SER A 178 -13.92 7.99 6.05
C SER A 178 -13.52 6.52 5.89
N GLY A 179 -12.67 6.18 4.91
CA GLY A 179 -12.16 4.83 4.74
C GLY A 179 -11.33 4.36 5.94
N ILE A 180 -10.37 5.17 6.37
CA ILE A 180 -9.49 4.85 7.51
C ILE A 180 -10.26 4.86 8.83
N PHE A 181 -11.19 5.80 9.00
CA PHE A 181 -12.01 5.92 10.20
C PHE A 181 -12.99 4.76 10.33
N TRP A 182 -13.68 4.37 9.25
CA TRP A 182 -14.53 3.18 9.25
C TRP A 182 -13.74 1.89 9.44
N GLN A 183 -12.53 1.80 8.91
CA GLN A 183 -11.66 0.66 9.13
C GLN A 183 -11.18 0.58 10.59
N CYS A 184 -10.86 1.72 11.22
CA CYS A 184 -10.57 1.80 12.66
C CYS A 184 -11.78 1.42 13.53
N ILE A 185 -12.99 1.90 13.21
CA ILE A 185 -14.22 1.53 13.92
C ILE A 185 -14.51 0.03 13.76
N ARG A 186 -14.34 -0.52 12.55
CA ARG A 186 -14.55 -1.95 12.27
C ARG A 186 -13.53 -2.82 13.00
N GLN A 187 -12.27 -2.40 13.06
CA GLN A 187 -11.22 -3.08 13.85
C GLN A 187 -11.58 -3.08 15.34
N ARG A 188 -12.00 -1.92 15.89
CA ARG A 188 -12.37 -1.80 17.30
C ARG A 188 -13.64 -2.58 17.68
N ARG A 189 -14.59 -2.74 16.78
CA ARG A 189 -15.80 -3.54 17.03
C ARG A 189 -15.48 -5.04 17.14
N ASN A 190 -14.47 -5.52 16.43
CA ASN A 190 -13.99 -6.90 16.53
C ASN A 190 -13.21 -7.17 17.83
N ASP A 191 -12.64 -6.13 18.46
CA ASP A 191 -11.86 -6.25 19.70
C ASP A 191 -12.71 -6.32 20.98
N GLY A 192 -14.04 -6.32 20.88
CA GLY A 192 -14.96 -6.61 22.00
C GLY A 192 -14.95 -5.61 23.16
N ARG A 193 -14.31 -4.43 23.03
CA ARG A 193 -14.33 -3.40 24.08
C ARG A 193 -15.62 -2.58 24.01
N VAL A 194 -16.58 -2.95 24.87
CA VAL A 194 -17.81 -2.19 25.12
C VAL A 194 -17.44 -0.92 25.89
N TRP A 195 -17.77 0.24 25.33
CA TRP A 195 -17.73 1.50 26.07
C TRP A 195 -19.00 1.58 26.92
N ASN A 196 -18.85 1.59 28.25
CA ASN A 196 -19.86 2.22 29.10
C ASN A 196 -19.66 3.73 28.95
N ILE A 197 -20.61 4.36 28.27
CA ILE A 197 -20.77 5.82 28.25
C ILE A 197 -21.63 6.19 29.46
#